data_AF-A0A8H7T330-F1
#
_entry.id   AF-A0A8H7T330-F1
#
_cell.length_a   1.000
_cell.length_b   1.000
_cell.length_c   1.000
_cell.angle_alpha   90.00
_cell.angle_beta   90.00
_cell.angle_gamma   90.00
#
_symmetry.space_group_name_H-M   'P 1'
#
loop_
_entity.id
_entity.type
_entity.pdbx_description
1 polymer ?
#
loop_
_entity_poly.entity_id
_entity_poly.type
_entity_poly.pdbx_seq_one_letter_code
_entity_poly.pdbx_strand_id
1 'polypeptide(L)'
;MSWFQTHRWRINAQDTDGNAVLMMLKPERQTDREYGLEDYVEQILARIFKMPTTMYERLKSWREDVHNHGDLASRLCKVLQEMNITPCSSIVSIMSADEIDQALLRIAMFNPGSSIAVQSLKEQHEAPPDRIEVLEGLYLRLQPREAKWLTRIILKNFGLVTLPGGFPVPGNVTHLPNSLPVMLNFPNEPPTPKRRTRTRVKRGVGSNKPDQPLPTPPTSSPNLLHPETAAVAEKPAPRYRIGWDPESSTLSASIKVIAHPAQPGSSSLPTSSKPRLASPPISSLPTASIPTKSLPPRKALGQISTNIPSGGSQSQQSQSRSQEKNTPARHPTASSDRQRSPTKTPSKHTPKSPVVFSTGKCLLTRASPPGNNSHSRCQFSSCLLILSPCLQSHPHLLNTLIPTHGAHYLTSLLQLSHPTVPRRTKSGRRVKRFILVDITRPEKAVRFCQEVERAVGELVDGGVRGWRTKGGRKERIPIFDWRVLESAAKWEKGVTMEYDVLEKHFQGVI
;
A
#
# COMPACT_ATOMS: atom_id res chain seq x y z
N MET A 1 -10.80 -1.58 10.50
CA MET A 1 -10.35 -2.98 10.33
C MET A 1 -10.11 -3.37 8.89
N SER A 2 -11.04 -3.11 7.97
CA SER A 2 -10.89 -3.41 6.54
C SER A 2 -9.57 -2.89 5.94
N TRP A 3 -9.13 -1.68 6.32
CA TRP A 3 -7.86 -1.12 5.85
C TRP A 3 -6.65 -1.98 6.25
N PHE A 4 -6.52 -2.38 7.52
CA PHE A 4 -5.41 -3.22 7.99
C PHE A 4 -5.42 -4.60 7.31
N GLN A 5 -6.59 -5.19 7.09
CA GLN A 5 -6.71 -6.46 6.37
C GLN A 5 -6.25 -6.32 4.91
N THR A 6 -6.69 -5.26 4.24
CA THR A 6 -6.37 -4.99 2.83
C THR A 6 -4.88 -4.69 2.63
N HIS A 7 -4.25 -4.00 3.57
CA HIS A 7 -2.87 -3.53 3.45
C HIS A 7 -1.87 -4.34 4.30
N ARG A 8 -2.29 -5.47 4.88
CA ARG A 8 -1.46 -6.31 5.76
C ARG A 8 -0.15 -6.71 5.10
N TRP A 9 -0.21 -7.10 3.83
CA TRP A 9 0.96 -7.54 3.07
C TRP A 9 1.97 -6.40 2.89
N ARG A 10 1.52 -5.15 2.70
CA ARG A 10 2.38 -3.97 2.65
C ARG A 10 2.98 -3.64 4.00
N ILE A 11 2.17 -3.61 5.05
CA ILE A 11 2.64 -3.32 6.41
C ILE A 11 3.71 -4.34 6.85
N ASN A 12 3.56 -5.60 6.44
CA ASN A 12 4.50 -6.68 6.74
C ASN A 12 5.63 -6.84 5.70
N ALA A 13 5.68 -5.99 4.67
CA ALA A 13 6.74 -6.06 3.68
C ALA A 13 8.09 -5.69 4.33
N GLN A 14 9.16 -6.38 3.93
CA GLN A 14 10.48 -6.23 4.54
C GLN A 14 11.07 -4.82 4.39
N ASP A 15 10.63 -4.10 3.35
CA ASP A 15 11.00 -2.72 3.05
C ASP A 15 10.16 -1.69 3.82
N THR A 16 9.11 -2.11 4.53
CA THR A 16 8.23 -1.19 5.27
C THR A 16 8.73 -0.97 6.69
N ASP A 17 8.94 0.29 7.06
CA ASP A 17 9.22 0.61 8.45
C ASP A 17 7.93 0.59 9.29
N GLY A 18 7.72 -0.53 9.98
CA GLY A 18 6.62 -0.68 10.93
C GLY A 18 6.62 0.40 12.03
N ASN A 19 7.79 0.94 12.41
CA ASN A 19 7.85 2.05 13.37
C ASN A 19 7.27 3.32 12.76
N ALA A 20 7.68 3.70 11.55
CA ALA A 20 7.15 4.87 10.86
C ALA A 20 5.62 4.78 10.72
N VAL A 21 5.11 3.63 10.28
CA VAL A 21 3.66 3.39 10.18
C VAL A 21 2.98 3.54 11.54
N LEU A 22 3.57 3.00 12.61
CA LEU A 22 3.04 3.13 13.96
C LEU A 22 3.01 4.59 14.43
N MET A 23 4.08 5.36 14.19
CA MET A 23 4.14 6.78 14.55
C MET A 23 3.07 7.58 13.81
N MET A 24 2.83 7.27 12.53
CA MET A 24 1.78 7.89 11.74
C MET A 24 0.36 7.48 12.18
N LEU A 25 0.19 6.36 12.88
CA LEU A 25 -1.11 5.91 13.38
C LEU A 25 -1.40 6.40 14.80
N LYS A 26 -0.38 6.59 15.64
CA LYS A 26 -0.52 7.07 17.01
C LYS A 26 0.53 8.11 17.36
N PRO A 27 0.46 9.31 16.75
CA PRO A 27 1.48 10.33 16.96
C PRO A 27 1.51 10.83 18.42
N GLU A 28 0.42 10.70 19.18
CA GLU A 28 0.37 11.00 20.62
C GLU A 28 1.31 10.12 21.46
N ARG A 29 1.68 8.93 20.95
CA ARG A 29 2.65 8.04 21.61
C ARG A 29 4.10 8.41 21.33
N GLN A 30 4.33 9.37 20.44
CA GLN A 30 5.66 9.86 20.07
C GLN A 30 6.18 10.87 21.10
N THR A 31 6.32 10.46 22.35
CA THR A 31 6.78 11.38 23.42
C THR A 31 8.27 11.70 23.33
N ASP A 32 9.03 10.90 22.58
CA ASP A 32 10.49 11.02 22.44
C ASP A 32 10.94 12.14 21.48
N ARG A 33 10.06 12.62 20.59
CA ARG A 33 10.38 13.63 19.56
C ARG A 33 9.58 14.91 19.77
N GLU A 34 10.23 16.02 20.07
CA GLU A 34 9.58 17.33 20.08
C GLU A 34 9.94 18.09 18.82
N TYR A 35 8.97 18.73 18.16
CA TYR A 35 9.24 19.46 16.93
C TYR A 35 9.52 20.94 17.19
N GLY A 36 9.00 21.51 18.30
CA GLY A 36 9.19 22.92 18.65
C GLY A 36 8.53 23.81 17.61
N LEU A 37 7.34 23.41 17.18
CA LEU A 37 6.54 24.05 16.14
C LEU A 37 5.18 24.49 16.68
N GLU A 38 4.77 23.99 17.84
CA GLU A 38 3.42 24.00 18.40
C GLU A 38 2.81 25.42 18.42
N ASP A 39 3.60 26.43 18.78
CA ASP A 39 3.15 27.82 18.88
C ASP A 39 3.09 28.56 17.54
N TYR A 40 3.78 28.06 16.51
CA TYR A 40 4.00 28.76 15.24
C TYR A 40 3.51 27.98 14.01
N VAL A 41 2.89 26.81 14.18
CA VAL A 41 2.43 25.95 13.06
C VAL A 41 1.57 26.74 12.08
N GLU A 42 0.66 27.59 12.56
CA GLU A 42 -0.20 28.42 11.70
C GLU A 42 0.58 29.37 10.80
N GLN A 43 1.58 30.05 11.36
CA GLN A 43 2.43 31.01 10.63
C GLN A 43 3.29 30.30 9.60
N ILE A 44 3.83 29.13 9.97
CA ILE A 44 4.60 28.26 9.07
C ILE A 44 3.72 27.81 7.90
N LEU A 45 2.51 27.31 8.17
CA LEU A 45 1.57 26.89 7.13
C LEU A 45 1.18 28.05 6.21
N ALA A 46 0.90 29.24 6.77
CA ALA A 46 0.57 30.42 6.00
C ALA A 46 1.71 30.82 5.05
N ARG A 47 2.95 30.72 5.51
CA ARG A 47 4.14 30.98 4.71
C ARG A 47 4.35 29.95 3.60
N ILE A 48 4.25 28.66 3.92
CA ILE A 48 4.40 27.55 2.95
C ILE A 48 3.40 27.70 1.80
N PHE A 49 2.14 27.95 2.11
CA PHE A 49 1.08 28.05 1.10
C PHE A 49 0.89 29.46 0.53
N LYS A 50 1.75 30.43 0.93
CA LYS A 50 1.67 31.84 0.53
C LYS A 50 0.24 32.39 0.70
N MET A 51 -0.36 32.13 1.85
CA MET A 51 -1.77 32.44 2.10
C MET A 51 -2.01 33.95 2.08
N PRO A 52 -3.02 34.44 1.33
CA PRO A 52 -3.50 35.80 1.48
C PRO A 52 -3.99 36.06 2.91
N THR A 53 -3.95 37.32 3.36
CA THR A 53 -4.38 37.73 4.70
C THR A 53 -5.78 37.20 5.05
N THR A 54 -6.71 37.24 4.10
CA THR A 54 -8.08 36.75 4.29
C THR A 54 -8.16 35.25 4.60
N MET A 55 -7.32 34.44 3.94
CA MET A 55 -7.24 32.99 4.17
C MET A 55 -6.49 32.68 5.46
N TYR A 56 -5.49 33.50 5.81
CA TYR A 56 -4.77 33.36 7.06
C TYR A 56 -5.64 33.68 8.29
N GLU A 57 -6.46 34.72 8.24
CA GLU A 57 -7.41 35.01 9.33
C GLU A 57 -8.46 33.88 9.47
N ARG A 58 -8.90 33.30 8.34
CA ARG A 58 -9.73 32.08 8.38
C ARG A 58 -8.99 30.89 8.97
N LEU A 59 -7.68 30.75 8.74
CA LEU A 59 -6.89 29.70 9.36
C LEU A 59 -6.89 29.88 10.88
N LYS A 60 -6.61 31.09 11.38
CA LYS A 60 -6.55 31.47 12.81
C LYS A 60 -7.85 31.28 13.58
N SER A 61 -8.99 31.47 12.91
CA SER A 61 -10.32 31.39 13.55
C SER A 61 -10.63 30.01 14.18
N TRP A 62 -9.77 29.00 13.99
CA TRP A 62 -9.87 27.72 14.70
C TRP A 62 -9.74 27.84 16.22
N ARG A 63 -9.06 28.89 16.73
CA ARG A 63 -8.91 29.14 18.17
C ARG A 63 -10.15 29.73 18.81
N GLU A 64 -10.95 30.46 18.04
CA GLU A 64 -12.06 31.28 18.54
C GLU A 64 -13.32 30.45 18.77
N ASP A 65 -13.51 29.36 18.02
CA ASP A 65 -14.71 28.52 18.05
C ASP A 65 -14.40 27.05 18.37
N VAL A 66 -14.11 26.78 19.65
CA VAL A 66 -13.80 25.43 20.17
C VAL A 66 -14.90 24.40 19.84
N HIS A 67 -16.15 24.84 19.67
CA HIS A 67 -17.31 23.94 19.58
C HIS A 67 -17.79 23.66 18.15
N ASN A 68 -17.54 24.57 17.19
CA ASN A 68 -18.23 24.53 15.88
C ASN A 68 -17.30 24.34 14.67
N HIS A 69 -15.99 24.46 14.85
CA HIS A 69 -15.11 24.78 13.73
C HIS A 69 -13.97 23.79 13.47
N GLY A 70 -13.81 22.80 14.34
CA GLY A 70 -12.81 21.73 14.24
C GLY A 70 -11.42 22.19 14.67
N ASP A 71 -10.45 21.29 14.59
CA ASP A 71 -9.04 21.56 14.89
C ASP A 71 -8.34 22.37 13.77
N LEU A 72 -7.15 22.92 14.07
CA LEU A 72 -6.29 23.62 13.10
C LEU A 72 -6.14 22.85 11.78
N ALA A 73 -5.94 21.54 11.85
CA ALA A 73 -5.81 20.69 10.69
C ALA A 73 -7.07 20.66 9.81
N SER A 74 -8.25 20.54 10.42
CA SER A 74 -9.53 20.60 9.68
C SER A 74 -9.73 21.97 9.05
N ARG A 75 -9.32 23.04 9.73
CA ARG A 75 -9.38 24.40 9.21
C ARG A 75 -8.44 24.59 8.01
N LEU A 76 -7.20 24.12 8.12
CA LEU A 76 -6.23 24.10 7.01
C LEU A 76 -6.81 23.40 5.79
N CYS A 77 -7.39 22.20 5.95
CA CYS A 77 -7.99 21.46 4.85
C CYS A 77 -9.02 22.28 4.06
N LYS A 78 -9.89 23.03 4.77
CA LYS A 78 -10.92 23.88 4.16
C LYS A 78 -10.30 25.07 3.43
N VAL A 79 -9.35 25.75 4.06
CA VAL A 79 -8.63 26.89 3.47
C VAL A 79 -7.90 26.46 2.19
N LEU A 80 -7.19 25.34 2.22
CA LEU A 80 -6.48 24.84 1.03
C LEU A 80 -7.43 24.44 -0.11
N GLN A 81 -8.61 23.90 0.20
CA GLN A 81 -9.64 23.60 -0.79
C GLN A 81 -10.21 24.87 -1.42
N GLU A 82 -10.48 25.88 -0.62
CA GLU A 82 -10.98 27.17 -1.10
C GLU A 82 -9.96 27.91 -1.96
N MET A 83 -8.68 27.84 -1.57
CA MET A 83 -7.56 28.34 -2.35
C MET A 83 -7.28 27.51 -3.62
N ASN A 84 -8.02 26.42 -3.86
CA ASN A 84 -7.82 25.46 -4.94
C ASN A 84 -6.38 24.94 -5.03
N ILE A 85 -5.74 24.70 -3.88
CA ILE A 85 -4.39 24.15 -3.82
C ILE A 85 -4.41 22.68 -4.25
N THR A 86 -3.67 22.39 -5.31
CA THR A 86 -3.41 21.04 -5.80
C THR A 86 -1.92 20.74 -5.74
N PRO A 87 -1.50 19.49 -5.44
CA PRO A 87 -0.11 19.11 -5.51
C PRO A 87 0.51 19.43 -6.87
N CYS A 88 1.76 19.85 -6.86
CA CYS A 88 2.49 20.14 -8.09
C CYS A 88 2.58 18.89 -8.97
N SER A 89 1.98 18.95 -10.17
CA SER A 89 1.86 17.78 -11.07
C SER A 89 3.21 17.26 -11.62
N SER A 90 4.31 18.01 -11.46
CA SER A 90 5.65 17.53 -11.81
C SER A 90 6.28 16.62 -10.76
N ILE A 91 5.70 16.53 -9.56
CA ILE A 91 6.20 15.75 -8.43
C ILE A 91 5.10 14.82 -7.89
N VAL A 92 4.45 14.05 -8.78
CA VAL A 92 3.50 12.99 -8.37
C VAL A 92 4.27 11.75 -7.87
N SER A 93 5.25 11.98 -7.00
CA SER A 93 5.89 10.90 -6.23
C SER A 93 5.02 10.64 -5.02
N ILE A 94 4.43 9.44 -4.97
CA ILE A 94 3.66 8.94 -3.82
C ILE A 94 4.54 9.11 -2.57
N MET A 95 4.10 9.96 -1.65
CA MET A 95 4.82 10.21 -0.40
C MET A 95 4.66 9.01 0.52
N SER A 96 5.77 8.47 1.02
CA SER A 96 5.76 7.32 1.92
C SER A 96 5.69 7.75 3.39
N ALA A 97 5.19 6.86 4.25
CA ALA A 97 5.20 7.10 5.71
C ALA A 97 6.63 7.21 6.26
N ASP A 98 7.58 6.48 5.68
CA ASP A 98 9.00 6.56 6.04
C ASP A 98 9.59 7.93 5.67
N GLU A 99 9.25 8.46 4.49
CA GLU A 99 9.71 9.79 4.07
C GLU A 99 9.24 10.89 5.04
N ILE A 100 7.97 10.84 5.44
CA ILE A 100 7.41 11.75 6.45
C ILE A 100 8.12 11.56 7.80
N ASP A 101 8.25 10.31 8.27
CA ASP A 101 8.90 10.01 9.56
C ASP A 101 10.34 10.51 9.61
N GLN A 102 11.14 10.27 8.56
CA GLN A 102 12.53 10.72 8.47
C GLN A 102 12.64 12.24 8.41
N ALA A 103 11.74 12.94 7.70
CA ALA A 103 11.73 14.39 7.64
C ALA A 103 11.40 15.02 9.01
N LEU A 104 10.39 14.50 9.71
CA LEU A 104 10.03 14.95 11.06
C LEU A 104 11.11 14.59 12.09
N LEU A 105 11.73 13.41 11.96
CA LEU A 105 12.87 13.01 12.78
C LEU A 105 14.04 13.99 12.61
N ARG A 106 14.32 14.42 11.38
CA ARG A 106 15.39 15.40 11.09
C ARG A 106 15.14 16.74 11.80
N ILE A 107 13.89 17.19 11.91
CA ILE A 107 13.55 18.38 12.70
C ILE A 107 13.77 18.10 14.20
N ALA A 108 13.23 16.99 14.70
CA ALA A 108 13.27 16.65 16.13
C ALA A 108 14.69 16.46 16.68
N MET A 109 15.62 15.92 15.88
CA MET A 109 17.01 15.70 16.27
C MET A 109 17.78 16.97 16.66
N PHE A 110 17.33 18.13 16.17
CA PHE A 110 17.92 19.43 16.47
C PHE A 110 17.10 20.24 17.47
N ASN A 111 16.04 19.65 18.02
CA ASN A 111 15.26 20.28 19.06
C ASN A 111 15.78 19.83 20.45
N PRO A 112 16.22 20.77 21.31
CA PRO A 112 16.63 20.45 22.68
C PRO A 112 15.57 19.75 23.53
N GLY A 113 14.28 19.93 23.21
CA GLY A 113 13.17 19.26 23.90
C GLY A 113 12.99 17.78 23.54
N SER A 114 13.60 17.31 22.44
CA SER A 114 13.56 15.88 22.09
C SER A 114 14.38 15.04 23.06
N SER A 115 14.07 13.75 23.16
CA SER A 115 14.86 12.81 23.98
C SER A 115 16.32 12.71 23.55
N ILE A 116 17.21 12.34 24.48
CA ILE A 116 18.63 12.10 24.20
C ILE A 116 18.82 11.03 23.12
N ALA A 117 17.98 9.98 23.11
CA ALA A 117 18.00 8.96 22.08
C ALA A 117 17.79 9.57 20.68
N VAL A 118 16.86 10.51 20.53
CA VAL A 118 16.61 11.22 19.27
C VAL A 118 17.77 12.15 18.94
N GLN A 119 18.21 12.98 19.88
CA GLN A 119 19.32 13.93 19.65
C GLN A 119 20.63 13.22 19.27
N SER A 120 20.89 12.03 19.84
CA SER A 120 22.09 11.22 19.54
C SER A 120 22.20 10.78 18.07
N LEU A 121 21.10 10.83 17.32
CA LEU A 121 21.09 10.51 15.89
C LEU A 121 21.80 11.57 15.04
N LYS A 122 22.05 12.77 15.59
CA LYS A 122 22.78 13.84 14.91
C LYS A 122 24.15 13.37 14.45
N GLU A 123 24.55 13.80 13.25
CA GLU A 123 25.90 13.58 12.73
C GLU A 123 26.80 14.75 13.17
N GLN A 124 28.08 14.49 13.44
CA GLN A 124 29.00 15.45 14.09
C GLN A 124 29.12 16.80 13.35
N HIS A 125 28.88 16.82 12.04
CA HIS A 125 29.01 18.01 11.19
C HIS A 125 27.70 18.42 10.52
N GLU A 126 26.57 17.91 10.99
CA GLU A 126 25.28 18.26 10.40
C GLU A 126 24.74 19.57 11.00
N ALA A 127 24.48 20.53 10.12
CA ALA A 127 23.82 21.77 10.48
C ALA A 127 22.32 21.54 10.75
N PRO A 128 21.69 22.31 11.66
CA PRO A 128 20.25 22.28 11.83
C PRO A 128 19.54 22.57 10.51
N PRO A 129 18.51 21.80 10.13
CA PRO A 129 17.75 22.07 8.91
C PRO A 129 16.90 23.34 9.08
N ASP A 130 16.63 24.05 7.98
CA ASP A 130 15.52 25.00 7.97
C ASP A 130 14.20 24.21 8.08
N ARG A 131 13.53 24.39 9.22
CA ARG A 131 12.28 23.67 9.53
C ARG A 131 11.18 24.01 8.53
N ILE A 132 11.14 25.25 8.03
CA ILE A 132 10.13 25.70 7.07
C ILE A 132 10.40 25.02 5.73
N GLU A 133 11.65 24.96 5.28
CA GLU A 133 12.03 24.29 4.03
C GLU A 133 11.69 22.79 4.06
N VAL A 134 12.00 22.10 5.17
CA VAL A 134 11.66 20.68 5.33
C VAL A 134 10.15 20.47 5.26
N LEU A 135 9.37 21.29 5.96
CA LEU A 135 7.92 21.18 5.96
C LEU A 135 7.31 21.60 4.61
N GLU A 136 7.83 22.62 3.95
CA GLU A 136 7.42 23.05 2.62
C GLU A 136 7.56 21.91 1.61
N GLY A 137 8.71 21.22 1.63
CA GLY A 137 8.97 20.05 0.79
C GLY A 137 7.98 18.89 1.01
N LEU A 138 7.41 18.77 2.22
CA LEU A 138 6.34 17.83 2.49
C LEU A 138 4.98 18.37 2.01
N TYR A 139 4.56 19.52 2.52
CA TYR A 139 3.21 20.05 2.32
C TYR A 139 2.87 20.35 0.86
N LEU A 140 3.82 20.82 0.04
CA LEU A 140 3.56 21.14 -1.37
C LEU A 140 3.30 19.91 -2.26
N ARG A 141 3.60 18.71 -1.75
CA ARG A 141 3.31 17.43 -2.44
C ARG A 141 2.00 16.79 -1.99
N LEU A 142 1.38 17.31 -0.94
CA LEU A 142 0.20 16.72 -0.32
C LEU A 142 -1.09 17.37 -0.80
N GLN A 143 -2.11 16.55 -1.00
CA GLN A 143 -3.48 17.03 -1.20
C GLN A 143 -3.98 17.69 0.09
N PRO A 144 -4.99 18.58 0.03
CA PRO A 144 -5.57 19.21 1.23
C PRO A 144 -5.95 18.22 2.34
N ARG A 145 -6.47 17.04 1.96
CA ARG A 145 -6.85 15.98 2.89
C ARG A 145 -5.64 15.32 3.57
N GLU A 146 -4.52 15.20 2.86
CA GLU A 146 -3.29 14.60 3.38
C GLU A 146 -2.53 15.61 4.25
N ALA A 147 -2.47 16.87 3.82
CA ALA A 147 -1.92 17.99 4.59
C ALA A 147 -2.59 18.09 5.97
N LYS A 148 -3.92 17.94 6.04
CA LYS A 148 -4.65 17.82 7.30
C LYS A 148 -4.06 16.76 8.23
N TRP A 149 -3.82 15.56 7.73
CA TRP A 149 -3.31 14.47 8.55
C TRP A 149 -1.85 14.71 8.97
N LEU A 150 -1.02 15.27 8.09
CA LEU A 150 0.34 15.68 8.45
C LEU A 150 0.33 16.73 9.57
N THR A 151 -0.54 17.73 9.50
CA THR A 151 -0.68 18.73 10.58
C THR A 151 -1.06 18.07 11.91
N ARG A 152 -1.97 17.09 11.89
CA ARG A 152 -2.34 16.31 13.08
C ARG A 152 -1.21 15.46 13.63
N ILE A 153 -0.36 14.90 12.76
CA ILE A 153 0.84 14.15 13.15
C ILE A 153 1.84 15.09 13.85
N ILE A 154 2.09 16.28 13.29
CA ILE A 154 2.99 17.28 13.86
C ILE A 154 2.50 17.76 15.23
N LEU A 155 1.19 18.05 15.34
CA LEU A 155 0.56 18.45 16.60
C LEU A 155 0.33 17.29 17.58
N LYS A 156 0.67 16.06 17.17
CA LYS A 156 0.41 14.82 17.92
C LYS A 156 -1.02 14.69 18.44
N ASN A 157 -1.97 15.15 17.64
CA ASN A 157 -3.38 15.19 18.02
C ASN A 157 -4.26 14.84 16.82
N PHE A 158 -4.89 13.66 16.86
CA PHE A 158 -5.82 13.19 15.84
C PHE A 158 -7.25 13.72 15.99
N GLY A 159 -7.47 14.59 16.96
CA GLY A 159 -8.77 15.13 17.31
C GLY A 159 -9.70 14.01 17.78
N LEU A 160 -10.92 14.01 17.24
CA LEU A 160 -11.94 12.99 17.56
C LEU A 160 -11.64 11.59 17.01
N VAL A 161 -10.60 11.44 16.18
CA VAL A 161 -10.25 10.15 15.58
C VAL A 161 -9.30 9.41 16.50
N THR A 162 -9.85 8.64 17.44
CA THR A 162 -9.06 7.78 18.32
C THR A 162 -8.97 6.37 17.76
N LEU A 163 -7.73 5.88 17.62
CA LEU A 163 -7.49 4.47 17.35
C LEU A 163 -7.54 3.71 18.67
N PRO A 164 -8.33 2.63 18.78
CA PRO A 164 -8.44 1.88 20.03
C PRO A 164 -7.05 1.36 20.48
N GLY A 165 -6.87 1.14 21.78
CA GLY A 165 -5.60 0.67 22.36
C GLY A 165 -5.14 -0.66 21.78
N GLY A 166 -6.10 -1.49 21.40
CA GLY A 166 -5.94 -2.65 20.56
C GLY A 166 -7.24 -3.01 19.88
N PHE A 167 -7.21 -3.97 18.99
CA PHE A 167 -8.41 -4.44 18.32
C PHE A 167 -8.39 -5.95 18.04
N PRO A 168 -9.55 -6.60 18.07
CA PRO A 168 -9.65 -8.02 17.79
C PRO A 168 -9.32 -8.28 16.32
N VAL A 169 -8.50 -9.29 16.08
CA VAL A 169 -8.21 -9.82 14.77
C VAL A 169 -8.94 -11.14 14.62
N PRO A 170 -9.74 -11.32 13.55
CA PRO A 170 -10.41 -12.59 13.34
C PRO A 170 -9.39 -13.70 13.09
N GLY A 171 -9.66 -14.91 13.61
CA GLY A 171 -8.72 -16.05 13.58
C GLY A 171 -8.25 -16.44 12.18
N ASN A 172 -9.07 -16.13 11.16
CA ASN A 172 -8.71 -16.33 9.75
C ASN A 172 -7.47 -15.53 9.29
N VAL A 173 -7.04 -14.49 10.04
CA VAL A 173 -5.86 -13.68 9.72
C VAL A 173 -4.61 -14.11 10.50
N THR A 174 -4.75 -14.83 11.62
CA THR A 174 -3.66 -15.09 12.58
C THR A 174 -3.12 -16.51 12.52
N HIS A 175 -3.66 -17.36 11.63
CA HIS A 175 -3.40 -18.80 11.58
C HIS A 175 -3.76 -19.56 12.87
N LEU A 176 -4.40 -18.88 13.83
CA LEU A 176 -4.88 -19.46 15.07
C LEU A 176 -6.34 -19.91 14.87
N PRO A 177 -6.78 -20.99 15.56
CA PRO A 177 -8.18 -21.37 15.58
C PRO A 177 -9.10 -20.19 15.91
N ASN A 178 -10.26 -20.10 15.27
CA ASN A 178 -11.23 -19.02 15.51
C ASN A 178 -11.71 -18.93 16.98
N SER A 179 -11.51 -19.98 17.76
CA SER A 179 -11.77 -20.02 19.20
C SER A 179 -10.73 -19.26 20.04
N LEU A 180 -9.59 -18.86 19.47
CA LEU A 180 -8.56 -18.07 20.15
C LEU A 180 -8.69 -16.59 19.72
N PRO A 181 -9.26 -15.71 20.57
CA PRO A 181 -9.32 -14.30 20.27
C PRO A 181 -7.90 -13.72 20.27
N VAL A 182 -7.48 -13.14 19.15
CA VAL A 182 -6.20 -12.43 19.05
C VAL A 182 -6.46 -10.94 19.11
N MET A 183 -5.86 -10.28 20.09
CA MET A 183 -5.88 -8.83 20.20
C MET A 183 -4.56 -8.27 19.64
N LEU A 184 -4.65 -7.43 18.61
CA LEU A 184 -3.52 -6.60 18.22
C LEU A 184 -3.44 -5.42 19.17
N ASN A 185 -2.33 -5.31 19.87
CA ASN A 185 -2.05 -4.19 20.77
C ASN A 185 -0.97 -3.32 20.15
N PHE A 186 -1.15 -2.01 20.25
CA PHE A 186 -0.07 -1.08 19.96
C PHE A 186 0.92 -1.08 21.13
N PRO A 187 2.25 -1.16 20.89
CA PRO A 187 3.22 -1.13 21.98
C PRO A 187 3.07 0.15 22.80
N ASN A 188 3.17 0.03 24.12
CA ASN A 188 2.99 1.15 25.03
C ASN A 188 4.21 2.08 25.07
N GLU A 189 5.39 1.54 24.78
CA GLU A 189 6.63 2.31 24.70
C GLU A 189 6.86 2.80 23.27
N PRO A 190 7.36 4.04 23.10
CA PRO A 190 7.76 4.53 21.80
C PRO A 190 8.89 3.65 21.26
N PRO A 191 8.87 3.29 19.97
CA PRO A 191 9.94 2.52 19.38
C PRO A 191 11.26 3.30 19.41
N THR A 192 12.39 2.61 19.55
CA THR A 192 13.71 3.25 19.46
C THR A 192 13.81 4.04 18.14
N PRO A 193 14.17 5.34 18.18
CA PRO A 193 14.24 6.16 16.98
C PRO A 193 15.36 5.65 16.07
N LYS A 194 15.09 5.65 14.76
CA LYS A 194 16.01 5.16 13.72
C LYS A 194 16.10 6.18 12.61
N ARG A 195 17.32 6.62 12.32
CA ARG A 195 17.63 7.46 11.16
C ARG A 195 18.13 6.60 10.01
N ARG A 196 17.56 6.79 8.82
CA ARG A 196 18.05 6.18 7.58
C ARG A 196 18.75 7.24 6.72
N THR A 197 20.02 7.03 6.42
CA THR A 197 20.80 7.88 5.52
C THR A 197 21.39 7.00 4.42
N ARG A 198 20.86 7.08 3.19
CA ARG A 198 21.27 6.26 2.03
C ARG A 198 21.28 4.75 2.38
N THR A 199 22.45 4.19 2.67
CA THR A 199 22.65 2.77 2.99
C THR A 199 22.84 2.51 4.48
N ARG A 200 22.89 3.54 5.32
CA ARG A 200 23.17 3.43 6.76
C ARG A 200 21.90 3.63 7.58
N VAL A 201 21.73 2.77 8.58
CA VAL A 201 20.68 2.91 9.60
C VAL A 201 21.35 3.17 10.95
N LYS A 202 21.13 4.34 11.52
CA LYS A 202 21.62 4.70 12.86
C LYS A 202 20.47 4.57 13.85
N ARG A 203 20.71 3.94 15.00
CA ARG A 203 19.74 3.84 16.10
C ARG A 203 20.11 4.86 17.17
N GLY A 204 19.09 5.45 17.78
CA GLY A 204 19.28 6.35 18.92
C GLY A 204 19.93 5.60 20.08
N VAL A 205 20.91 6.24 20.72
CA VAL A 205 21.59 5.75 21.91
C VAL A 205 21.16 6.64 23.08
N GLY A 206 20.51 6.06 24.07
CA GLY A 206 20.01 6.78 25.25
C GLY A 206 18.76 6.12 25.83
N SER A 207 18.45 6.44 27.08
CA SER A 207 17.14 6.09 27.64
C SER A 207 16.05 6.85 26.88
N ASN A 208 14.96 6.17 26.52
CA ASN A 208 13.78 6.82 25.94
C ASN A 208 13.02 7.65 27.00
N LYS A 209 13.45 7.64 28.27
CA LYS A 209 12.88 8.49 29.30
C LYS A 209 13.48 9.90 29.13
N PRO A 210 12.67 10.94 28.88
CA PRO A 210 13.14 12.30 29.07
C PRO A 210 13.54 12.43 30.55
N ASP A 211 14.79 12.80 30.83
CA ASP A 211 15.32 12.95 32.19
C ASP A 211 14.74 14.19 32.93
N GLN A 212 13.69 14.82 32.39
CA GLN A 212 12.94 15.90 33.02
C GLN A 212 11.49 15.48 33.25
N PRO A 213 10.97 15.57 34.49
CA PRO A 213 9.53 15.66 34.68
C PRO A 213 9.05 16.92 33.94
N LEU A 214 8.26 16.72 32.89
CA LEU A 214 7.66 17.81 32.12
C LEU A 214 6.91 18.76 33.08
N PRO A 215 7.02 20.08 32.93
CA PRO A 215 6.04 20.98 33.54
C PRO A 215 4.66 20.60 32.97
N THR A 216 3.74 20.26 33.86
CA THR A 216 2.33 20.05 33.49
C THR A 216 1.85 21.26 32.68
N PRO A 217 1.15 21.06 31.56
CA PRO A 217 0.54 22.17 30.81
C PRO A 217 -0.43 22.93 31.74
N PRO A 218 -0.63 24.24 31.55
CA PRO A 218 -1.56 25.01 32.38
C PRO A 218 -2.99 24.51 32.16
N THR A 219 -3.47 23.67 33.07
CA THR A 219 -4.88 23.28 33.15
C THR A 219 -5.65 24.44 33.78
N SER A 220 -6.30 25.25 32.94
CA SER A 220 -7.35 26.17 33.38
C SER A 220 -8.63 25.37 33.63
N SER A 221 -8.88 24.94 34.87
CA SER A 221 -10.23 24.67 35.44
C SER A 221 -10.17 24.30 36.92
N PRO A 222 -11.21 24.61 37.72
CA PRO A 222 -11.11 24.77 39.18
C PRO A 222 -11.27 23.48 39.98
N ASN A 223 -10.62 23.51 41.14
CA ASN A 223 -10.52 22.54 42.24
C ASN A 223 -11.75 21.66 42.53
N LEU A 224 -11.49 20.38 42.79
CA LEU A 224 -12.12 19.61 43.86
C LEU A 224 -11.06 18.72 44.54
N LEU A 225 -10.90 18.93 45.85
CA LEU A 225 -10.00 18.25 46.77
C LEU A 225 -10.41 16.79 47.00
N HIS A 226 -9.43 15.87 47.15
CA HIS A 226 -9.46 14.74 48.09
C HIS A 226 -8.06 14.09 48.25
N PRO A 227 -7.80 13.38 49.37
CA PRO A 227 -6.51 13.42 50.06
C PRO A 227 -5.54 12.27 49.74
N GLU A 228 -4.29 12.58 50.07
CA GLU A 228 -3.09 11.73 50.13
C GLU A 228 -3.27 10.37 50.80
N THR A 229 -2.61 9.35 50.25
CA THR A 229 -2.17 8.18 51.00
C THR A 229 -0.74 7.85 50.60
N ALA A 230 0.14 7.81 51.60
CA ALA A 230 1.59 7.66 51.48
C ALA A 230 2.00 6.30 50.92
N ALA A 231 3.08 6.28 50.13
CA ALA A 231 3.78 5.06 49.73
C ALA A 231 5.25 5.11 50.16
N VAL A 232 5.64 4.02 50.82
CA VAL A 232 6.93 3.72 51.44
C VAL A 232 8.00 3.48 50.38
N ALA A 233 9.20 3.97 50.68
CA ALA A 233 10.42 3.80 49.89
C ALA A 233 11.08 2.45 50.16
N GLU A 234 11.58 1.79 49.10
CA GLU A 234 12.66 0.81 49.24
C GLU A 234 13.73 0.98 48.14
N LYS A 235 14.98 0.86 48.59
CA LYS A 235 16.25 1.05 47.87
C LYS A 235 16.70 -0.24 47.15
N PRO A 236 17.64 -0.14 46.20
CA PRO A 236 18.03 -1.22 45.28
C PRO A 236 19.36 -1.89 45.62
N ALA A 237 19.61 -3.09 45.09
CA ALA A 237 20.93 -3.70 44.87
C ALA A 237 20.83 -4.95 43.94
N PRO A 238 21.94 -5.58 43.47
CA PRO A 238 22.88 -5.06 42.48
C PRO A 238 23.16 -6.05 41.32
N ARG A 239 24.02 -5.60 40.39
CA ARG A 239 24.50 -6.25 39.15
C ARG A 239 25.31 -7.54 39.37
N TYR A 240 25.25 -8.47 38.42
CA TYR A 240 26.40 -9.28 37.97
C TYR A 240 26.37 -9.58 36.45
N ARG A 241 27.57 -9.86 35.91
CA ARG A 241 28.01 -9.91 34.51
C ARG A 241 27.99 -11.32 33.88
N ILE A 242 27.75 -11.33 32.56
CA ILE A 242 28.39 -12.06 31.44
C ILE A 242 28.56 -13.60 31.52
N GLY A 243 27.97 -14.28 30.54
CA GLY A 243 28.46 -15.52 29.92
C GLY A 243 27.80 -15.71 28.56
N TRP A 244 28.58 -15.84 27.48
CA TRP A 244 28.12 -16.19 26.13
C TRP A 244 28.16 -17.71 25.98
N ASP A 245 27.06 -18.35 25.57
CA ASP A 245 27.08 -19.63 24.84
C ASP A 245 25.78 -19.80 24.00
N PRO A 246 25.83 -20.39 22.79
CA PRO A 246 24.82 -20.21 21.75
C PRO A 246 23.89 -21.42 21.61
N GLU A 247 23.22 -21.88 22.67
CA GLU A 247 22.10 -22.82 22.54
C GLU A 247 21.05 -22.57 23.64
N SER A 248 20.16 -21.60 23.45
CA SER A 248 18.83 -21.66 24.09
C SER A 248 17.77 -20.95 23.24
N SER A 249 16.98 -21.76 22.55
CA SER A 249 15.68 -21.37 22.00
C SER A 249 14.63 -21.57 23.09
N THR A 250 14.24 -20.51 23.79
CA THR A 250 13.00 -20.47 24.58
C THR A 250 12.37 -19.09 24.52
N LEU A 251 11.53 -18.86 23.50
CA LEU A 251 10.53 -17.80 23.54
C LEU A 251 9.34 -18.31 24.35
N SER A 252 9.41 -18.16 25.67
CA SER A 252 8.25 -18.27 26.56
C SER A 252 7.57 -16.90 26.61
N ALA A 253 6.46 -16.74 25.88
CA ALA A 253 5.54 -15.65 26.11
C ALA A 253 4.68 -15.97 27.34
N SER A 254 4.70 -15.12 28.36
CA SER A 254 3.81 -15.25 29.51
C SER A 254 2.36 -14.99 29.08
N ILE A 255 1.58 -16.08 28.92
CA ILE A 255 0.14 -16.01 28.71
C ILE A 255 -0.52 -15.74 30.07
N LYS A 256 -1.06 -14.53 30.26
CA LYS A 256 -1.93 -14.24 31.40
C LYS A 256 -3.37 -14.58 31.00
N VAL A 257 -3.82 -15.78 31.32
CA VAL A 257 -5.23 -16.19 31.17
C VAL A 257 -6.03 -15.54 32.30
N ILE A 258 -6.92 -14.62 31.96
CA ILE A 258 -7.92 -14.10 32.89
C ILE A 258 -9.17 -14.97 32.72
N ALA A 259 -9.44 -15.85 33.68
CA ALA A 259 -10.69 -16.59 33.78
C ALA A 259 -11.67 -15.80 34.67
N HIS A 260 -12.87 -15.53 34.17
CA HIS A 260 -13.97 -15.00 34.98
C HIS A 260 -14.71 -16.16 35.66
N PRO A 261 -15.04 -16.06 36.97
CA PRO A 261 -15.83 -17.08 37.64
C PRO A 261 -17.32 -16.96 37.26
N ALA A 262 -17.92 -18.11 36.97
CA ALA A 262 -19.35 -18.28 36.77
C ALA A 262 -20.11 -18.10 38.10
N GLN A 263 -21.28 -17.44 38.05
CA GLN A 263 -22.26 -17.48 39.14
C GLN A 263 -23.36 -18.51 38.85
N PRO A 264 -23.90 -19.17 39.90
CA PRO A 264 -24.90 -20.22 39.78
C PRO A 264 -26.33 -19.65 39.74
N GLY A 265 -27.26 -20.48 39.27
CA GLY A 265 -28.55 -20.07 38.72
C GLY A 265 -29.63 -19.69 39.72
N SER A 266 -30.77 -19.26 39.19
CA SER A 266 -32.07 -19.81 39.58
C SER A 266 -33.14 -19.42 38.56
N SER A 267 -34.01 -20.38 38.28
CA SER A 267 -35.15 -20.33 37.39
C SER A 267 -36.38 -19.77 38.11
N SER A 268 -37.18 -18.97 37.42
CA SER A 268 -38.65 -19.02 37.52
C SER A 268 -39.30 -18.38 36.29
N LEU A 269 -40.14 -19.17 35.61
CA LEU A 269 -41.19 -18.72 34.69
C LEU A 269 -42.23 -17.91 35.51
N PRO A 270 -42.93 -16.93 34.90
CA PRO A 270 -44.26 -17.30 34.41
C PRO A 270 -44.76 -16.53 33.16
N THR A 271 -45.62 -17.25 32.41
CA THR A 271 -46.82 -16.82 31.65
C THR A 271 -46.84 -15.48 30.89
N SER A 272 -46.86 -15.64 29.55
CA SER A 272 -47.89 -15.16 28.62
C SER A 272 -48.67 -13.88 28.99
N SER A 273 -48.31 -12.77 28.36
CA SER A 273 -49.30 -11.79 27.87
C SER A 273 -48.77 -11.06 26.63
N LYS A 274 -49.57 -11.07 25.57
CA LYS A 274 -49.38 -10.31 24.33
C LYS A 274 -49.38 -8.80 24.62
N PRO A 275 -48.64 -8.01 23.82
CA PRO A 275 -49.19 -6.73 23.39
C PRO A 275 -49.20 -6.57 21.87
N ARG A 276 -50.31 -6.00 21.43
CA ARG A 276 -50.63 -5.41 20.13
C ARG A 276 -49.46 -4.64 19.50
N LEU A 277 -49.22 -4.87 18.20
CA LEU A 277 -48.61 -3.88 17.33
C LEU A 277 -49.53 -2.65 17.22
N ALA A 278 -49.01 -1.49 17.61
CA ALA A 278 -49.55 -0.20 17.21
C ALA A 278 -48.60 0.40 16.17
N SER A 279 -49.13 0.64 14.98
CA SER A 279 -48.47 1.37 13.88
C SER A 279 -48.26 2.84 14.28
N PRO A 280 -47.15 3.50 13.87
CA PRO A 280 -47.04 4.94 13.99
C PRO A 280 -47.85 5.66 12.89
N PRO A 281 -48.36 6.88 13.14
CA PRO A 281 -49.15 7.63 12.20
C PRO A 281 -48.27 8.28 11.11
N ILE A 282 -48.78 8.22 9.88
CA ILE A 282 -48.29 8.99 8.73
C ILE A 282 -48.66 10.45 8.98
N SER A 283 -47.66 11.32 9.16
CA SER A 283 -47.89 12.77 9.11
C SER A 283 -47.81 13.26 7.66
N SER A 284 -48.90 13.88 7.23
CA SER A 284 -49.08 14.56 5.97
C SER A 284 -48.31 15.88 5.94
N LEU A 285 -47.44 16.04 4.95
CA LEU A 285 -46.84 17.32 4.56
C LEU A 285 -47.89 18.23 3.88
N PRO A 286 -47.96 19.53 4.21
CA PRO A 286 -48.75 20.48 3.46
C PRO A 286 -48.00 20.94 2.20
N THR A 287 -48.63 20.72 1.05
CA THR A 287 -48.30 21.32 -0.24
C THR A 287 -48.57 22.83 -0.18
N ALA A 288 -47.50 23.64 -0.19
CA ALA A 288 -47.59 25.07 -0.42
C ALA A 288 -46.87 25.42 -1.73
N SER A 289 -47.68 25.79 -2.71
CA SER A 289 -47.36 26.33 -4.03
C SER A 289 -46.54 27.63 -3.93
N ILE A 290 -45.40 27.67 -4.62
CA ILE A 290 -44.61 28.90 -4.85
C ILE A 290 -44.79 29.34 -6.31
N PRO A 291 -45.05 30.63 -6.57
CA PRO A 291 -45.36 31.14 -7.91
C PRO A 291 -44.12 31.28 -8.79
N THR A 292 -44.24 30.81 -10.02
CA THR A 292 -43.33 31.05 -11.14
C THR A 292 -43.31 32.53 -11.51
N LYS A 293 -42.17 33.21 -11.28
CA LYS A 293 -41.86 34.49 -11.94
C LYS A 293 -40.85 34.26 -13.07
N SER A 294 -41.31 34.65 -14.25
CA SER A 294 -40.64 34.67 -15.54
C SER A 294 -39.34 35.48 -15.56
N LEU A 295 -38.27 34.91 -16.11
CA LEU A 295 -37.05 35.61 -16.52
C LEU A 295 -37.17 36.11 -17.98
N PRO A 296 -36.60 37.28 -18.33
CA PRO A 296 -36.66 37.81 -19.69
C PRO A 296 -35.58 37.19 -20.61
N PRO A 297 -35.78 37.23 -21.95
CA PRO A 297 -34.92 36.54 -22.90
C PRO A 297 -33.60 37.28 -23.12
N ARG A 298 -32.48 36.53 -23.15
CA ARG A 298 -31.16 37.04 -23.55
C ARG A 298 -31.13 37.27 -25.06
N LYS A 299 -30.79 38.51 -25.44
CA LYS A 299 -30.49 38.92 -26.82
C LYS A 299 -29.17 38.30 -27.30
N ALA A 300 -29.16 37.87 -28.57
CA ALA A 300 -27.96 37.47 -29.30
C ALA A 300 -27.08 38.71 -29.57
N LEU A 301 -25.79 38.60 -29.28
CA LEU A 301 -24.79 39.60 -29.68
C LEU A 301 -24.06 39.09 -30.93
N GLY A 302 -24.12 39.91 -31.97
CA GLY A 302 -23.57 39.64 -33.28
C GLY A 302 -22.06 39.81 -33.37
N GLN A 303 -21.56 39.15 -34.41
CA GLN A 303 -20.44 39.47 -35.30
C GLN A 303 -19.53 40.65 -34.93
N ILE A 304 -18.23 40.35 -34.82
CA ILE A 304 -17.16 41.30 -35.13
C ILE A 304 -16.27 40.65 -36.18
N SER A 305 -16.10 41.39 -37.28
CA SER A 305 -15.33 41.07 -38.47
C SER A 305 -13.90 41.62 -38.36
N THR A 306 -12.95 40.83 -38.90
CA THR A 306 -11.74 41.21 -39.68
C THR A 306 -10.80 42.31 -39.18
N ASN A 307 -9.50 41.95 -38.99
CA ASN A 307 -8.39 42.44 -39.86
C ASN A 307 -6.98 41.90 -39.48
N ILE A 308 -6.33 41.19 -40.44
CA ILE A 308 -4.93 41.34 -40.97
C ILE A 308 -3.71 40.84 -40.11
N PRO A 309 -2.55 40.36 -40.68
CA PRO A 309 -2.25 39.68 -41.95
C PRO A 309 -1.40 38.38 -41.84
N SER A 310 -1.24 37.77 -43.02
CA SER A 310 -0.40 36.64 -43.45
C SER A 310 1.12 36.74 -43.22
N GLY A 311 1.71 35.56 -43.03
CA GLY A 311 3.10 35.17 -43.33
C GLY A 311 3.29 33.76 -42.74
N GLY A 312 3.48 32.66 -43.45
CA GLY A 312 4.14 32.42 -44.73
C GLY A 312 5.32 31.50 -44.45
N SER A 313 5.14 30.16 -44.49
CA SER A 313 6.20 29.19 -44.81
C SER A 313 5.66 27.76 -44.95
N GLN A 314 5.96 27.19 -46.11
CA GLN A 314 5.64 25.86 -46.61
C GLN A 314 6.55 24.80 -45.97
N SER A 315 6.05 23.57 -45.79
CA SER A 315 6.81 22.36 -46.16
C SER A 315 5.87 21.15 -46.29
N GLN A 316 6.31 20.21 -47.11
CA GLN A 316 5.50 19.41 -48.02
C GLN A 316 4.97 18.10 -47.44
N GLN A 317 3.74 17.75 -47.84
CA GLN A 317 3.16 16.41 -47.75
C GLN A 317 3.51 15.62 -49.02
N SER A 318 3.94 14.37 -48.86
CA SER A 318 3.99 13.36 -49.92
C SER A 318 2.99 12.24 -49.58
N GLN A 319 1.95 12.07 -50.41
CA GLN A 319 1.06 10.92 -50.41
C GLN A 319 1.24 10.16 -51.73
N SER A 320 1.50 8.86 -51.63
CA SER A 320 1.55 7.95 -52.79
C SER A 320 0.25 7.16 -52.87
N ARG A 321 -0.46 7.37 -53.97
CA ARG A 321 -1.72 6.74 -54.38
C ARG A 321 -1.38 5.71 -55.47
N SER A 322 -1.94 4.51 -55.41
CA SER A 322 -1.90 3.56 -56.53
C SER A 322 -3.30 2.98 -56.73
N GLN A 323 -3.79 3.14 -57.97
CA GLN A 323 -5.15 2.85 -58.40
C GLN A 323 -5.30 1.42 -58.93
N GLU A 324 -6.51 0.91 -58.76
CA GLU A 324 -7.10 -0.27 -59.39
C GLU A 324 -7.18 -0.13 -60.92
N LYS A 325 -7.12 -1.26 -61.62
CA LYS A 325 -7.53 -1.38 -63.02
C LYS A 325 -8.29 -2.69 -63.23
N ASN A 326 -9.56 -2.55 -63.63
CA ASN A 326 -10.51 -3.62 -63.92
C ASN A 326 -10.76 -3.75 -65.44
N THR A 327 -11.39 -4.88 -65.81
CA THR A 327 -12.28 -5.17 -66.97
C THR A 327 -11.68 -6.07 -68.12
N PRO A 328 -12.52 -6.73 -68.97
CA PRO A 328 -12.89 -8.17 -68.84
C PRO A 328 -12.95 -8.95 -70.20
N ALA A 329 -13.29 -10.25 -70.24
CA ALA A 329 -14.01 -10.92 -71.37
C ALA A 329 -14.35 -12.42 -71.12
N ARG A 330 -15.42 -12.89 -71.78
CA ARG A 330 -16.17 -14.17 -71.71
C ARG A 330 -15.62 -15.33 -72.59
N HIS A 331 -15.78 -16.59 -72.08
CA HIS A 331 -16.23 -17.91 -72.64
C HIS A 331 -15.90 -18.41 -74.08
N PRO A 332 -16.07 -19.71 -74.50
CA PRO A 332 -16.70 -20.90 -73.83
C PRO A 332 -16.04 -22.32 -74.01
N THR A 333 -16.59 -23.30 -73.27
CA THR A 333 -16.81 -24.78 -73.54
C THR A 333 -15.70 -25.74 -73.99
N ALA A 334 -15.43 -26.81 -73.21
CA ALA A 334 -15.92 -28.20 -73.45
C ALA A 334 -15.09 -29.30 -72.70
N SER A 335 -15.83 -30.22 -72.06
CA SER A 335 -15.62 -31.68 -71.85
C SER A 335 -14.26 -32.32 -71.50
N SER A 336 -14.21 -32.99 -70.33
CA SER A 336 -14.02 -34.46 -70.14
C SER A 336 -13.03 -34.88 -69.04
N ASP A 337 -13.45 -35.95 -68.37
CA ASP A 337 -12.69 -36.97 -67.63
C ASP A 337 -12.17 -36.77 -66.19
N ARG A 338 -12.94 -37.40 -65.29
CA ARG A 338 -12.54 -38.38 -64.25
C ARG A 338 -11.11 -38.29 -63.70
N GLN A 339 -11.01 -37.96 -62.42
CA GLN A 339 -10.32 -38.83 -61.44
C GLN A 339 -10.79 -38.56 -60.00
N ARG A 340 -11.29 -39.62 -59.35
CA ARG A 340 -11.67 -39.65 -57.93
C ARG A 340 -10.43 -39.44 -57.06
N SER A 341 -10.50 -38.49 -56.13
CA SER A 341 -9.58 -38.36 -54.99
C SER A 341 -10.38 -38.44 -53.69
N PRO A 342 -9.85 -39.06 -52.62
CA PRO A 342 -10.63 -39.35 -51.41
C PRO A 342 -10.88 -38.09 -50.59
N THR A 343 -12.14 -37.91 -50.21
CA THR A 343 -12.67 -36.86 -49.35
C THR A 343 -11.96 -36.87 -47.99
N LYS A 344 -11.09 -35.89 -47.74
CA LYS A 344 -10.55 -35.62 -46.40
C LYS A 344 -11.68 -35.10 -45.51
N THR A 345 -11.98 -35.87 -44.47
CA THR A 345 -12.87 -35.46 -43.38
C THR A 345 -12.34 -34.18 -42.71
N PRO A 346 -13.23 -33.24 -42.32
CA PRO A 346 -12.81 -32.02 -41.64
C PRO A 346 -12.21 -32.37 -40.27
N SER A 347 -10.93 -32.05 -40.13
CA SER A 347 -10.16 -32.15 -38.88
C SER A 347 -10.90 -31.37 -37.79
N LYS A 348 -11.35 -32.08 -36.74
CA LYS A 348 -11.84 -31.46 -35.50
C LYS A 348 -10.72 -30.59 -34.94
N HIS A 349 -10.86 -29.27 -35.05
CA HIS A 349 -9.95 -28.31 -34.43
C HIS A 349 -9.90 -28.56 -32.92
N THR A 350 -8.81 -29.15 -32.45
CA THR A 350 -8.52 -29.22 -31.02
C THR A 350 -8.34 -27.79 -30.50
N PRO A 351 -9.03 -27.40 -29.42
CA PRO A 351 -8.91 -26.06 -28.86
C PRO A 351 -7.45 -25.79 -28.48
N LYS A 352 -6.91 -24.65 -28.96
CA LYS A 352 -5.54 -24.22 -28.66
C LYS A 352 -5.35 -24.16 -27.15
N SER A 353 -4.25 -24.72 -26.65
CA SER A 353 -4.00 -24.72 -25.21
C SER A 353 -3.95 -23.28 -24.68
N PRO A 354 -4.64 -22.99 -23.57
CA PRO A 354 -4.65 -21.65 -22.99
C PRO A 354 -3.29 -21.23 -22.40
N VAL A 355 -2.38 -22.17 -22.22
CA VAL A 355 -1.06 -21.96 -21.63
C VAL A 355 -0.03 -21.77 -22.72
N VAL A 356 0.74 -20.68 -22.66
CA VAL A 356 1.88 -20.51 -23.56
C VAL A 356 3.06 -21.29 -22.97
N PHE A 357 3.36 -22.43 -23.59
CA PHE A 357 4.46 -23.27 -23.16
C PHE A 357 5.78 -22.78 -23.74
N SER A 358 6.69 -22.37 -22.87
CA SER A 358 8.11 -22.31 -23.23
C SER A 358 8.71 -23.72 -23.39
N THR A 359 9.87 -23.80 -24.04
CA THR A 359 10.65 -25.03 -24.24
C THR A 359 11.12 -25.65 -22.91
N GLY A 360 11.01 -24.91 -21.80
CA GLY A 360 11.46 -25.30 -20.46
C GLY A 360 12.97 -25.19 -20.28
N LYS A 361 13.70 -24.76 -21.33
CA LYS A 361 15.15 -24.59 -21.30
C LYS A 361 15.46 -23.11 -21.11
N CYS A 362 16.03 -22.75 -19.96
CA CYS A 362 16.57 -21.42 -19.74
C CYS A 362 17.79 -21.22 -20.67
N LEU A 363 17.74 -20.16 -21.49
CA LEU A 363 18.80 -19.82 -22.45
C LEU A 363 20.04 -19.25 -21.77
N LEU A 364 19.90 -18.79 -20.54
CA LEU A 364 20.95 -18.13 -19.77
C LEU A 364 21.83 -19.13 -19.00
N THR A 365 21.35 -20.35 -18.72
CA THR A 365 22.09 -21.37 -17.95
C THR A 365 23.19 -22.08 -18.76
N ARG A 366 23.38 -21.73 -20.05
CA ARG A 366 24.19 -22.51 -20.99
C ARG A 366 25.62 -22.00 -21.21
N ALA A 367 26.02 -20.90 -20.60
CA ALA A 367 27.27 -20.22 -20.93
C ALA A 367 28.43 -20.42 -19.94
N SER A 368 28.25 -21.18 -18.85
CA SER A 368 29.34 -21.33 -17.88
C SER A 368 30.33 -22.42 -18.31
N PRO A 369 31.65 -22.15 -18.30
CA PRO A 369 32.68 -23.12 -18.63
C PRO A 369 32.66 -24.30 -17.64
N PRO A 370 32.97 -25.52 -18.11
CA PRO A 370 33.05 -26.70 -17.26
C PRO A 370 34.17 -26.52 -16.23
N GLY A 371 33.82 -26.36 -14.95
CA GLY A 371 34.82 -26.30 -13.88
C GLY A 371 34.41 -25.57 -12.60
N ASN A 372 33.33 -24.78 -12.59
CA ASN A 372 32.93 -24.02 -11.39
C ASN A 372 31.59 -24.54 -10.81
N ASN A 373 31.69 -25.47 -9.85
CA ASN A 373 30.57 -26.27 -9.31
C ASN A 373 29.49 -25.50 -8.52
N SER A 374 29.51 -24.17 -8.48
CA SER A 374 28.51 -23.33 -7.80
C SER A 374 27.44 -22.77 -8.74
N HIS A 375 27.08 -23.49 -9.80
CA HIS A 375 26.05 -23.06 -10.76
C HIS A 375 24.69 -22.88 -10.05
N SER A 376 24.36 -21.65 -9.70
CA SER A 376 23.00 -21.29 -9.30
C SER A 376 22.12 -21.49 -10.54
N ARG A 377 21.26 -22.51 -10.49
CA ARG A 377 20.27 -22.72 -11.54
C ARG A 377 19.35 -21.50 -11.54
N CYS A 378 19.07 -20.97 -12.73
CA CYS A 378 18.08 -19.93 -12.96
C CYS A 378 16.81 -20.25 -12.15
N GLN A 379 16.43 -19.34 -11.26
CA GLN A 379 15.31 -19.57 -10.33
C GLN A 379 13.95 -19.64 -11.03
N PHE A 380 13.87 -19.05 -12.22
CA PHE A 380 12.71 -19.01 -13.09
C PHE A 380 12.70 -20.14 -14.14
N SER A 381 13.72 -21.00 -14.19
CA SER A 381 13.75 -22.12 -15.12
C SER A 381 12.64 -23.13 -14.84
N SER A 382 11.86 -23.45 -15.88
CA SER A 382 10.73 -24.38 -15.80
C SER A 382 9.69 -24.03 -14.72
N CYS A 383 9.54 -22.74 -14.39
CA CYS A 383 8.50 -22.26 -13.48
C CYS A 383 7.21 -21.91 -14.23
N LEU A 384 6.14 -21.65 -13.48
CA LEU A 384 4.87 -21.12 -13.97
C LEU A 384 4.67 -19.70 -13.44
N LEU A 385 4.61 -18.74 -14.34
CA LEU A 385 4.37 -17.33 -14.05
C LEU A 385 2.89 -16.99 -14.23
N ILE A 386 2.25 -16.45 -13.21
CA ILE A 386 0.87 -15.96 -13.26
C ILE A 386 0.95 -14.45 -13.45
N LEU A 387 0.61 -13.97 -14.65
CA LEU A 387 0.81 -12.58 -15.03
C LEU A 387 -0.44 -11.74 -14.76
N SER A 388 -0.25 -10.57 -14.14
CA SER A 388 -1.34 -9.60 -14.03
C SER A 388 -1.80 -9.08 -15.39
N PRO A 389 -3.08 -8.67 -15.55
CA PRO A 389 -3.61 -8.19 -16.82
C PRO A 389 -2.81 -7.04 -17.43
N CYS A 390 -2.23 -6.16 -16.61
CA CYS A 390 -1.43 -5.04 -17.10
C CYS A 390 -0.10 -5.46 -17.74
N LEU A 391 0.40 -6.66 -17.45
CA LEU A 391 1.64 -7.19 -18.06
C LEU A 391 1.41 -7.78 -19.45
N GLN A 392 0.16 -8.07 -19.83
CA GLN A 392 -0.15 -8.67 -21.13
C GLN A 392 0.16 -7.74 -22.31
N SER A 393 0.13 -6.42 -22.07
CA SER A 393 0.47 -5.41 -23.07
C SER A 393 1.98 -5.11 -23.15
N HIS A 394 2.85 -5.95 -22.58
CA HIS A 394 4.30 -5.76 -22.58
C HIS A 394 5.01 -6.79 -23.48
N PRO A 395 5.18 -6.51 -24.80
CA PRO A 395 5.79 -7.46 -25.73
C PRO A 395 7.19 -7.90 -25.33
N HIS A 396 8.00 -6.99 -24.78
CA HIS A 396 9.36 -7.32 -24.32
C HIS A 396 9.35 -8.40 -23.22
N LEU A 397 8.41 -8.30 -22.27
CA LEU A 397 8.25 -9.29 -21.21
C LEU A 397 7.84 -10.66 -21.78
N LEU A 398 6.81 -10.69 -22.63
CA LEU A 398 6.22 -11.93 -23.16
C LEU A 398 7.09 -12.63 -24.21
N ASN A 399 7.72 -11.85 -25.09
CA ASN A 399 8.45 -12.38 -26.25
C ASN A 399 9.95 -12.53 -25.98
N THR A 400 10.50 -11.82 -25.01
CA THR A 400 11.94 -11.82 -24.73
C THR A 400 12.23 -12.35 -23.33
N LEU A 401 11.78 -11.68 -22.28
CA LEU A 401 12.21 -12.01 -20.92
C LEU A 401 11.72 -13.40 -20.47
N ILE A 402 10.42 -13.66 -20.53
CA ILE A 402 9.88 -14.96 -20.08
C ILE A 402 10.47 -16.14 -20.87
N PRO A 403 10.56 -16.09 -22.22
CA PRO A 403 11.19 -17.16 -22.98
C PRO A 403 12.67 -17.36 -22.65
N THR A 404 13.44 -16.30 -22.40
CA THR A 404 14.87 -16.42 -22.04
C THR A 404 15.10 -17.22 -20.76
N HIS A 405 14.18 -17.13 -19.81
CA HIS A 405 14.20 -17.90 -18.56
C HIS A 405 13.66 -19.33 -18.72
N GLY A 406 13.11 -19.70 -19.88
CA GLY A 406 12.50 -21.02 -20.06
C GLY A 406 11.23 -21.23 -19.21
N ALA A 407 10.57 -20.15 -18.80
CA ALA A 407 9.40 -20.19 -17.93
C ALA A 407 8.09 -20.32 -18.74
N HIS A 408 7.10 -20.99 -18.17
CA HIS A 408 5.73 -21.01 -18.67
C HIS A 408 4.96 -19.82 -18.08
N TYR A 409 3.92 -19.34 -18.76
CA TYR A 409 3.08 -18.29 -18.20
C TYR A 409 1.59 -18.46 -18.48
N LEU A 410 0.78 -17.84 -17.63
CA LEU A 410 -0.68 -17.73 -17.73
C LEU A 410 -1.06 -16.26 -17.75
N THR A 411 -2.00 -15.92 -18.63
CA THR A 411 -2.58 -14.57 -18.73
C THR A 411 -3.99 -14.51 -18.15
N SER A 412 -4.61 -15.65 -17.85
CA SER A 412 -5.95 -15.70 -17.26
C SER A 412 -6.02 -16.68 -16.10
N LEU A 413 -6.67 -16.26 -15.00
CA LEU A 413 -6.83 -17.07 -13.79
C LEU A 413 -7.73 -18.29 -14.01
N LEU A 414 -8.67 -18.19 -14.96
CA LEU A 414 -9.53 -19.32 -15.35
C LEU A 414 -8.71 -20.50 -15.87
N GLN A 415 -7.49 -20.24 -16.36
CA GLN A 415 -6.61 -21.27 -16.90
C GLN A 415 -5.96 -22.10 -15.80
N LEU A 416 -5.94 -21.65 -14.54
CA LEU A 416 -5.29 -22.35 -13.41
C LEU A 416 -5.90 -23.74 -13.14
N SER A 417 -7.18 -23.93 -13.47
CA SER A 417 -7.88 -25.22 -13.37
C SER A 417 -7.56 -26.16 -14.53
N HIS A 418 -7.07 -25.64 -15.65
CA HIS A 418 -6.99 -26.35 -16.91
C HIS A 418 -6.01 -27.55 -16.82
N PRO A 419 -6.37 -28.73 -17.35
CA PRO A 419 -5.56 -29.94 -17.23
C PRO A 419 -4.18 -29.83 -17.88
N THR A 420 -4.01 -28.90 -18.84
CA THR A 420 -2.71 -28.68 -19.50
C THR A 420 -1.74 -27.85 -18.68
N VAL A 421 -2.17 -27.17 -17.60
CA VAL A 421 -1.25 -26.39 -16.76
C VAL A 421 -0.20 -27.32 -16.16
N PRO A 422 1.10 -27.03 -16.36
CA PRO A 422 2.15 -27.93 -15.92
C PRO A 422 2.21 -27.95 -14.40
N ARG A 423 1.94 -29.12 -13.81
CA ARG A 423 2.00 -29.33 -12.35
C ARG A 423 3.34 -29.92 -11.91
N ARG A 424 3.97 -30.65 -12.82
CA ARG A 424 5.27 -31.28 -12.62
C ARG A 424 6.17 -31.01 -13.81
N THR A 425 7.46 -30.85 -13.53
CA THR A 425 8.52 -30.79 -14.53
C THR A 425 8.71 -32.17 -15.17
N LYS A 426 9.48 -32.24 -16.26
CA LYS A 426 9.87 -33.52 -16.89
C LYS A 426 10.61 -34.45 -15.92
N SER A 427 11.28 -33.89 -14.91
CA SER A 427 11.94 -34.64 -13.83
C SER A 427 11.00 -35.09 -12.71
N GLY A 428 9.68 -34.90 -12.86
CA GLY A 428 8.67 -35.26 -11.86
C GLY A 428 8.61 -34.32 -10.65
N ARG A 429 9.47 -33.30 -10.55
CA ARG A 429 9.44 -32.29 -9.49
C ARG A 429 8.24 -31.37 -9.67
N ARG A 430 7.70 -30.79 -8.59
CA ARG A 430 6.60 -29.82 -8.69
C ARG A 430 7.10 -28.55 -9.39
N VAL A 431 6.28 -27.99 -10.27
CA VAL A 431 6.58 -26.73 -10.95
C VAL A 431 6.49 -25.59 -9.92
N LYS A 432 7.56 -24.79 -9.82
CA LYS A 432 7.55 -23.58 -8.99
C LYS A 432 6.60 -22.55 -9.59
N ARG A 433 5.91 -21.78 -8.76
CA ARG A 433 4.92 -20.80 -9.19
C ARG A 433 5.27 -19.42 -8.67
N PHE A 434 5.05 -18.42 -9.48
CA PHE A 434 5.31 -17.02 -9.15
C PHE A 434 4.17 -16.17 -9.69
N ILE A 435 3.77 -15.13 -8.95
CA ILE A 435 2.85 -14.11 -9.43
C ILE A 435 3.68 -12.90 -9.83
N LEU A 436 3.51 -12.42 -11.06
CA LEU A 436 4.16 -11.20 -11.53
C LEU A 436 3.15 -10.07 -11.62
N VAL A 437 3.49 -8.95 -11.00
CA VAL A 437 2.70 -7.72 -11.00
C VAL A 437 3.53 -6.53 -11.51
N ASP A 438 2.85 -5.42 -11.78
CA ASP A 438 3.48 -4.14 -12.07
C ASP A 438 3.22 -3.21 -10.88
N ILE A 439 4.25 -2.95 -10.07
CA ILE A 439 4.12 -2.13 -8.86
C ILE A 439 3.85 -0.65 -9.16
N THR A 440 4.07 -0.20 -10.40
CA THR A 440 3.74 1.18 -10.80
C THR A 440 2.23 1.41 -10.87
N ARG A 441 1.44 0.33 -10.81
CA ARG A 441 -0.03 0.34 -10.81
C ARG A 441 -0.55 -0.39 -9.57
N PRO A 442 -0.32 0.15 -8.36
CA PRO A 442 -0.53 -0.57 -7.11
C PRO A 442 -1.98 -1.04 -6.91
N GLU A 443 -2.98 -0.22 -7.31
CA GLU A 443 -4.40 -0.58 -7.21
C GLU A 443 -4.74 -1.81 -8.06
N LYS A 444 -4.22 -1.86 -9.30
CA LYS A 444 -4.42 -2.99 -10.22
C LYS A 444 -3.69 -4.23 -9.73
N ALA A 445 -2.48 -4.06 -9.19
CA ALA A 445 -1.71 -5.15 -8.59
C ALA A 445 -2.44 -5.76 -7.39
N VAL A 446 -2.93 -4.94 -6.45
CA VAL A 446 -3.70 -5.41 -5.28
C VAL A 446 -4.95 -6.17 -5.71
N ARG A 447 -5.75 -5.58 -6.60
CA ARG A 447 -6.97 -6.21 -7.10
C ARG A 447 -6.67 -7.56 -7.75
N PHE A 448 -5.63 -7.61 -8.59
CA PHE A 448 -5.22 -8.86 -9.23
C PHE A 448 -4.77 -9.91 -8.21
N CYS A 449 -3.99 -9.54 -7.19
CA CYS A 449 -3.58 -10.45 -6.13
C CYS A 449 -4.80 -11.02 -5.38
N GLN A 450 -5.80 -10.20 -5.07
CA GLN A 450 -7.06 -10.67 -4.45
C GLN A 450 -7.82 -11.64 -5.34
N GLU A 451 -7.85 -11.40 -6.65
CA GLU A 451 -8.46 -12.29 -7.65
C GLU A 451 -7.71 -13.63 -7.73
N VAL A 452 -6.36 -13.61 -7.70
CA VAL A 452 -5.52 -14.81 -7.66
C VAL A 452 -5.76 -15.60 -6.37
N GLU A 453 -5.79 -14.94 -5.22
CA GLU A 453 -6.04 -15.57 -3.92
C GLU A 453 -7.38 -16.31 -3.90
N ARG A 454 -8.44 -15.66 -4.40
CA ARG A 454 -9.75 -16.28 -4.55
C ARG A 454 -9.71 -17.50 -5.47
N ALA A 455 -9.14 -17.34 -6.67
CA ALA A 455 -9.08 -18.42 -7.65
C ALA A 455 -8.26 -19.63 -7.14
N VAL A 456 -7.14 -19.39 -6.46
CA VAL A 456 -6.34 -20.45 -5.84
C VAL A 456 -7.10 -21.09 -4.68
N GLY A 457 -7.82 -20.31 -3.87
CA GLY A 457 -8.71 -20.81 -2.82
C GLY A 457 -9.76 -21.78 -3.35
N GLU A 458 -10.50 -21.39 -4.38
CA GLU A 458 -11.53 -22.22 -5.03
C GLU A 458 -10.96 -23.53 -5.57
N LEU A 459 -9.75 -23.51 -6.16
CA LEU A 459 -9.09 -24.72 -6.65
C LEU A 459 -8.67 -25.66 -5.51
N VAL A 460 -8.23 -25.09 -4.40
CA VAL A 460 -7.81 -25.84 -3.21
C VAL A 460 -9.02 -26.49 -2.53
N ASP A 461 -10.17 -25.82 -2.50
CA ASP A 461 -11.41 -26.30 -1.88
C ASP A 461 -12.13 -27.28 -2.81
N GLY A 462 -12.08 -27.07 -4.13
CA GLY A 462 -12.57 -28.00 -5.16
C GLY A 462 -11.73 -29.27 -5.34
N GLY A 463 -10.82 -29.59 -4.41
CA GLY A 463 -10.06 -30.84 -4.40
C GLY A 463 -8.97 -30.97 -5.46
N VAL A 464 -8.56 -29.88 -6.11
CA VAL A 464 -7.51 -29.93 -7.14
C VAL A 464 -6.15 -30.17 -6.48
N ARG A 465 -5.71 -31.45 -6.46
CA ARG A 465 -4.48 -31.96 -5.83
C ARG A 465 -3.15 -31.27 -6.22
N GLY A 466 -3.17 -30.30 -7.13
CA GLY A 466 -1.99 -29.55 -7.57
C GLY A 466 -1.58 -28.35 -6.70
N TRP A 467 -2.50 -27.82 -5.88
CA TRP A 467 -2.36 -26.54 -5.17
C TRP A 467 -2.16 -26.67 -3.66
N ARG A 468 -2.00 -27.90 -3.18
CA ARG A 468 -1.62 -28.23 -1.80
C ARG A 468 -0.19 -28.77 -1.78
N THR A 469 0.54 -28.45 -0.73
CA THR A 469 1.82 -29.09 -0.41
C THR A 469 1.61 -30.59 -0.11
N LYS A 470 2.70 -31.37 -0.08
CA LYS A 470 2.63 -32.80 0.29
C LYS A 470 1.94 -33.05 1.64
N GLY A 471 1.98 -32.09 2.55
CA GLY A 471 1.31 -32.13 3.86
C GLY A 471 -0.10 -31.50 3.88
N GLY A 472 -0.76 -31.34 2.74
CA GLY A 472 -2.14 -30.83 2.66
C GLY A 472 -2.31 -29.32 2.90
N ARG A 473 -1.24 -28.61 3.33
CA ARG A 473 -1.25 -27.15 3.54
C ARG A 473 -1.35 -26.41 2.22
N LYS A 474 -2.02 -25.25 2.22
CA LYS A 474 -2.09 -24.33 1.08
C LYS A 474 -0.67 -23.98 0.61
N GLU A 475 -0.44 -24.07 -0.69
CA GLU A 475 0.85 -23.70 -1.27
C GLU A 475 1.01 -22.19 -1.27
N ARG A 476 2.14 -21.71 -0.75
CA ARG A 476 2.50 -20.29 -0.70
C ARG A 476 3.08 -19.87 -2.04
N ILE A 477 2.49 -18.85 -2.68
CA ILE A 477 2.92 -18.36 -3.99
C ILE A 477 3.52 -16.97 -3.83
N PRO A 478 4.83 -16.79 -4.03
CA PRO A 478 5.46 -15.49 -3.92
C PRO A 478 5.05 -14.56 -5.06
N ILE A 479 4.92 -13.28 -4.73
CA ILE A 479 4.56 -12.18 -5.61
C ILE A 479 5.80 -11.33 -5.85
N PHE A 480 6.10 -11.04 -7.11
CA PHE A 480 7.22 -10.20 -7.50
C PHE A 480 6.78 -9.10 -8.47
N ASP A 481 7.48 -7.97 -8.43
CA ASP A 481 7.47 -7.05 -9.56
C ASP A 481 8.13 -7.73 -10.78
N TRP A 482 7.54 -7.55 -11.96
CA TRP A 482 8.00 -8.24 -13.18
C TRP A 482 9.46 -7.95 -13.54
N ARG A 483 10.02 -6.81 -13.11
CA ARG A 483 11.43 -6.44 -13.31
C ARG A 483 12.41 -7.39 -12.60
N VAL A 484 11.92 -8.29 -11.74
CA VAL A 484 12.71 -9.41 -11.22
C VAL A 484 13.33 -10.24 -12.34
N LEU A 485 12.62 -10.42 -13.47
CA LEU A 485 13.13 -11.17 -14.61
C LEU A 485 14.26 -10.44 -15.33
N GLU A 486 14.24 -9.11 -15.37
CA GLU A 486 15.33 -8.31 -15.95
C GLU A 486 16.58 -8.38 -15.08
N SER A 487 16.42 -8.17 -13.77
CA SER A 487 17.52 -8.29 -12.80
C SER A 487 18.12 -9.69 -12.82
N ALA A 488 17.28 -10.74 -12.89
CA ALA A 488 17.75 -12.12 -12.98
C ALA A 488 18.50 -12.37 -14.29
N ALA A 489 18.01 -11.85 -15.42
CA ALA A 489 18.70 -11.97 -16.70
C ALA A 489 20.07 -11.26 -16.70
N LYS A 490 20.19 -10.11 -16.03
CA LYS A 490 21.47 -9.41 -15.85
C LYS A 490 22.43 -10.21 -14.97
N TRP A 491 21.95 -10.70 -13.84
CA TRP A 491 22.74 -11.51 -12.92
C TRP A 491 23.27 -12.78 -13.60
N GLU A 492 22.44 -13.49 -14.36
CA GLU A 492 22.84 -14.70 -15.08
C GLU A 492 23.83 -14.42 -16.23
N LYS A 493 23.89 -13.18 -16.72
CA LYS A 493 24.94 -12.71 -17.64
C LYS A 493 26.25 -12.32 -16.94
N GLY A 494 26.37 -12.55 -15.64
CA GLY A 494 27.56 -12.22 -14.85
C GLY A 494 27.64 -10.77 -14.39
N VAL A 495 26.56 -9.98 -14.52
CA VAL A 495 26.52 -8.63 -13.96
C VAL A 495 26.39 -8.72 -12.44
N THR A 496 27.38 -8.22 -11.72
CA THR A 496 27.34 -8.13 -10.26
C THR A 496 26.26 -7.13 -9.84
N MET A 497 25.37 -7.56 -8.94
CA MET A 497 24.34 -6.72 -8.35
C MET A 497 24.69 -6.52 -6.87
N GLU A 498 24.60 -5.28 -6.37
CA GLU A 498 24.87 -4.95 -4.96
C GLU A 498 23.76 -5.41 -3.99
N TYR A 499 22.74 -6.12 -4.49
CA TYR A 499 21.55 -6.51 -3.75
C TYR A 499 21.05 -7.89 -4.20
N ASP A 500 20.30 -8.57 -3.33
CA ASP A 500 19.58 -9.79 -3.72
C ASP A 500 18.45 -9.44 -4.70
N VAL A 501 18.52 -10.03 -5.89
CA VAL A 501 17.58 -9.79 -6.99
C VAL A 501 16.14 -10.13 -6.61
N LEU A 502 15.92 -11.20 -5.84
CA LEU A 502 14.58 -11.59 -5.43
C LEU A 502 14.07 -10.67 -4.34
N GLU A 503 14.87 -10.41 -3.29
CA GLU A 503 14.43 -9.58 -2.17
C GLU A 503 14.03 -8.18 -2.64
N LYS A 504 14.82 -7.57 -3.54
CA LYS A 504 14.51 -6.23 -4.08
C LYS A 504 13.14 -6.13 -4.73
N HIS A 505 12.72 -7.18 -5.44
CA HIS A 505 11.49 -7.15 -6.23
C HIS A 505 10.32 -7.87 -5.56
N PHE A 506 10.53 -8.44 -4.37
CA PHE A 506 9.53 -9.17 -3.64
C PHE A 506 8.41 -8.26 -3.14
N GLN A 507 7.16 -8.64 -3.40
CA GLN A 507 5.98 -7.87 -3.01
C GLN A 507 5.10 -8.59 -1.98
N GLY A 508 5.42 -9.84 -1.62
CA GLY A 508 4.66 -10.60 -0.64
C GLY A 508 4.35 -12.03 -1.10
N VAL A 509 3.37 -12.66 -0.45
CA VAL A 509 3.00 -14.05 -0.67
C VAL A 509 1.49 -14.20 -0.53
N ILE A 510 0.90 -15.06 -1.35
CA ILE A 510 -0.49 -15.55 -1.22
C ILE A 510 -0.48 -16.98 -0.67
#